data_AF-A0AAD9RSJ1-F1
#
_entry.id   AF-A0AAD9RSJ1-F1
#
_cell.length_a   1.000
_cell.length_b   1.000
_cell.length_c   1.000
_cell.angle_alpha   90.00
_cell.angle_beta   90.00
_cell.angle_gamma   90.00
#
_symmetry.space_group_name_H-M   'P 1'
#
loop_
_entity.id
_entity.type
_entity.pdbx_description
1 polymer ?
#
loop_
_entity_poly.entity_id
_entity_poly.type
_entity_poly.pdbx_seq_one_letter_code
_entity_poly.pdbx_strand_id
1 'polypeptide(L)'
;MGRKQKRRLIPEQDRRICGSICFCQFTIVISCVALVYLSVAIYMPSHRAFHAGIDPDPVMCQTVNATLVNNCGWASCGEWCLTKTTGFCPQIHATVRQNGTDVIFENCTKFHSIACPQVNMRNMKRYNCNNGSECSTLSGVFNCSLGHCSNMSELMLCHHKADGIVVDSEKDNMKLNGFFSCQNSRCTKIKKAFSCDRYCPKIITNDINVYLMQDDNVITAKCSQGSALNKANGNIPGTRLNEPVKIWNEDDGGIVASCLVVGKKGNIIRTEDCVNGTSLQKIKVPDPTVNFTTFLDIYEDSLQYPVDPTNAYVPAQRSLTIYNSSRLYINLEGCVNTLKGECRDFLASHGRDGDNQTAQSRYPCYYNKNNSFFVVARFDLNKTKTELLIAIIVPSALFVISLTTLIIITRSVQVGDDAKMRCRYCTEKNEDEGEDEGLVEGTPTTPQDHTNENEIRSMAL
;
A
#
# COMPACT_ATOMS: atom_id res chain seq x y z
N MET A 1 53.70 58.28 -34.40
CA MET A 1 53.01 58.58 -33.11
C MET A 1 51.90 57.55 -32.92
N GLY A 2 52.03 56.70 -31.89
CA GLY A 2 51.14 55.56 -31.66
C GLY A 2 49.72 55.97 -31.25
N ARG A 3 48.71 55.33 -31.83
CA ARG A 3 47.31 55.44 -31.40
C ARG A 3 47.20 54.86 -29.98
N LYS A 4 47.04 55.73 -28.97
CA LYS A 4 46.69 55.32 -27.61
C LYS A 4 45.31 54.64 -27.64
N GLN A 5 45.29 53.32 -27.46
CA GLN A 5 44.05 52.58 -27.20
C GLN A 5 43.48 53.06 -25.86
N LYS A 6 42.37 53.80 -25.87
CA LYS A 6 41.59 54.10 -24.66
C LYS A 6 41.18 52.77 -24.04
N ARG A 7 41.67 52.44 -22.84
CA ARG A 7 41.12 51.34 -22.04
C ARG A 7 39.63 51.60 -21.86
N ARG A 8 38.79 50.64 -22.26
CA ARG A 8 37.35 50.67 -21.94
C ARG A 8 37.21 50.56 -20.43
N LEU A 9 36.97 51.69 -19.77
CA LEU A 9 36.50 51.73 -18.39
C LEU A 9 35.06 51.20 -18.42
N ILE A 10 34.86 50.01 -17.86
CA ILE A 10 33.51 49.46 -17.67
C ILE A 10 32.93 50.23 -16.47
N PRO A 11 31.88 51.05 -16.65
CA PRO A 11 31.30 51.79 -15.54
C PRO A 11 30.68 50.79 -14.55
N GLU A 12 30.86 51.05 -13.24
CA GLU A 12 30.21 50.26 -12.19
C GLU A 12 28.69 50.37 -12.32
N GLN A 13 28.07 49.26 -12.72
CA GLN A 13 26.62 49.17 -12.84
C GLN A 13 25.97 49.02 -11.47
N ASP A 14 24.74 49.50 -11.33
CA ASP A 14 23.95 49.26 -10.13
C ASP A 14 23.62 47.76 -10.03
N ARG A 15 24.32 47.09 -9.11
CA ARG A 15 24.22 45.66 -8.86
C ARG A 15 22.81 45.23 -8.47
N ARG A 16 22.00 46.14 -7.91
CA ARG A 16 20.61 45.88 -7.52
C ARG A 16 19.68 45.84 -8.74
N ILE A 17 19.83 46.79 -9.67
CA ILE A 17 19.03 46.84 -10.91
C ILE A 17 19.40 45.67 -11.82
N CYS A 18 20.70 45.45 -12.07
CA CYS A 18 21.15 44.31 -12.86
C CYS A 18 20.75 42.97 -12.23
N GLY A 19 20.86 42.84 -10.90
CA GLY A 19 20.42 41.64 -10.18
C GLY A 19 18.93 41.39 -10.28
N SER A 20 18.10 42.43 -10.17
CA SER A 20 16.64 42.34 -10.30
C SER A 20 16.21 41.94 -11.72
N ILE A 21 16.81 42.54 -12.75
CA ILE A 21 16.56 42.18 -14.16
C ILE A 21 16.94 40.72 -14.41
N CYS A 22 18.14 40.30 -13.98
CA CYS A 22 18.62 38.94 -14.14
C CYS A 22 17.69 37.92 -13.44
N PHE A 23 17.30 38.20 -12.20
CA PHE A 23 16.39 37.34 -11.45
C PHE A 23 15.03 37.22 -12.14
N CYS A 24 14.41 38.34 -12.54
CA CYS A 24 13.10 38.31 -13.19
C CYS A 24 13.16 37.60 -14.56
N GLN A 25 14.22 37.82 -15.35
CA GLN A 25 14.43 37.10 -16.62
C GLN A 25 14.58 35.60 -16.38
N PHE A 26 15.36 35.20 -15.38
CA PHE A 26 15.53 33.80 -15.00
C PHE A 26 14.22 33.16 -14.53
N THR A 27 13.45 33.85 -13.70
CA THR A 27 12.14 33.39 -13.22
C THR A 27 11.14 33.21 -14.37
N ILE A 28 11.13 34.09 -15.37
CA ILE A 28 10.30 33.93 -16.58
C ILE A 28 10.69 32.66 -17.33
N VAL A 29 11.99 32.47 -17.60
CA VAL A 29 12.48 31.31 -18.34
C VAL A 29 12.12 30.01 -17.59
N ILE A 30 12.37 29.94 -16.28
CA ILE A 30 12.00 28.78 -15.46
C ILE A 30 10.49 28.57 -15.45
N SER A 31 9.69 29.62 -15.32
CA SER A 31 8.22 29.48 -15.28
C SER A 31 7.68 28.94 -16.60
N CYS A 32 8.19 29.40 -17.75
CA CYS A 32 7.85 28.87 -19.06
C CYS A 32 8.23 27.39 -19.19
N VAL A 33 9.46 27.04 -18.82
CA VAL A 33 9.93 25.65 -18.84
C VAL A 33 9.09 24.78 -17.93
N ALA A 34 8.78 25.24 -16.72
CA ALA A 34 7.94 24.54 -15.75
C ALA A 34 6.54 24.27 -16.33
N LEU A 35 5.88 25.25 -16.94
CA LEU A 35 4.56 25.05 -17.57
C LEU A 35 4.57 23.97 -18.65
N VAL A 36 5.61 23.93 -19.49
CA VAL A 36 5.75 22.88 -20.52
C VAL A 36 5.90 21.50 -19.88
N TYR A 37 6.78 21.34 -18.89
CA TYR A 37 6.96 20.04 -18.22
C TYR A 37 5.73 19.61 -17.43
N LEU A 38 5.09 20.52 -16.70
CA LEU A 38 3.89 20.24 -15.90
C LEU A 38 2.68 19.89 -16.77
N SER A 39 2.66 20.32 -18.03
CA SER A 39 1.62 19.91 -18.98
C SER A 39 1.61 18.39 -19.21
N VAL A 40 2.78 17.78 -19.38
CA VAL A 40 2.91 16.33 -19.59
C VAL A 40 2.84 15.59 -18.27
N ALA A 41 3.49 16.12 -17.23
CA ALA A 41 3.62 15.43 -15.94
C ALA A 41 2.36 15.48 -15.08
N ILE A 42 1.57 16.56 -15.14
CA ILE A 42 0.41 16.77 -14.24
C ILE A 42 -0.87 16.98 -15.03
N TYR A 43 -0.90 17.86 -16.02
CA TYR A 43 -2.15 18.18 -16.74
C TYR A 43 -2.69 16.96 -17.52
N MET A 44 -1.85 16.27 -18.31
CA MET A 44 -2.31 15.10 -19.07
C MET A 44 -2.86 13.97 -18.18
N PRO A 45 -2.17 13.53 -17.11
CA PRO A 45 -2.73 12.55 -16.17
C PRO A 45 -3.99 13.04 -15.46
N SER A 46 -4.02 14.30 -15.03
CA SER A 46 -5.19 14.89 -14.35
C SER A 46 -6.41 14.92 -15.27
N HIS A 47 -6.23 15.34 -16.51
CA HIS A 47 -7.29 15.35 -17.52
C HIS A 47 -7.86 13.94 -17.72
N ARG A 48 -7.00 12.92 -17.84
CA ARG A 48 -7.46 11.53 -17.92
C ARG A 48 -8.25 11.12 -16.67
N ALA A 49 -7.80 11.51 -15.48
CA ALA A 49 -8.50 11.19 -14.23
C ALA A 49 -9.89 11.81 -14.17
N PHE A 50 -10.05 13.08 -14.55
CA PHE A 50 -11.36 13.74 -14.60
C PHE A 50 -12.31 13.14 -15.65
N HIS A 51 -11.76 12.61 -16.74
CA HIS A 51 -12.54 11.99 -17.82
C HIS A 51 -12.65 10.45 -17.71
N ALA A 52 -12.12 9.83 -16.65
CA ALA A 52 -12.16 8.39 -16.48
C ALA A 52 -13.56 7.84 -16.15
N GLY A 53 -14.49 8.71 -15.71
CA GLY A 53 -15.85 8.31 -15.31
C GLY A 53 -15.89 7.37 -14.09
N ILE A 54 -14.83 7.39 -13.28
CA ILE A 54 -14.71 6.61 -12.05
C ILE A 54 -15.40 7.37 -10.92
N ASP A 55 -16.19 6.67 -10.12
CA ASP A 55 -16.81 7.24 -8.93
C ASP A 55 -15.75 7.52 -7.85
N PRO A 56 -15.67 8.74 -7.27
CA PRO A 56 -14.78 9.03 -6.16
C PRO A 56 -15.15 8.31 -4.86
N ASP A 57 -16.35 7.75 -4.73
CA ASP A 57 -16.73 6.98 -3.54
C ASP A 57 -16.24 5.53 -3.68
N PRO A 58 -15.40 5.03 -2.75
CA PRO A 58 -14.86 3.68 -2.84
C PRO A 58 -15.93 2.63 -2.52
N VAL A 59 -15.86 1.52 -3.23
CA VAL A 59 -16.60 0.29 -2.98
C VAL A 59 -15.63 -0.82 -2.57
N MET A 60 -16.13 -2.01 -2.25
CA MET A 60 -15.27 -3.12 -1.86
C MET A 60 -14.93 -4.01 -3.05
N CYS A 61 -13.64 -4.21 -3.27
CA CYS A 61 -13.11 -5.20 -4.18
C CYS A 61 -12.65 -6.44 -3.42
N GLN A 62 -12.80 -7.60 -4.05
CA GLN A 62 -12.32 -8.87 -3.54
C GLN A 62 -11.63 -9.65 -4.65
N THR A 63 -10.38 -10.02 -4.41
CA THR A 63 -9.56 -10.74 -5.39
C THR A 63 -10.08 -12.16 -5.59
N VAL A 64 -10.33 -12.51 -6.85
CA VAL A 64 -10.82 -13.84 -7.25
C VAL A 64 -9.75 -14.69 -7.91
N ASN A 65 -8.75 -14.06 -8.52
CA ASN A 65 -7.67 -14.76 -9.20
C ASN A 65 -6.44 -13.86 -9.27
N ALA A 66 -5.30 -14.38 -8.85
CA ALA A 66 -4.01 -13.73 -8.98
C ALA A 66 -3.03 -14.63 -9.72
N THR A 67 -2.58 -14.20 -10.90
CA THR A 67 -1.58 -14.95 -11.67
C THR A 67 -0.33 -14.12 -11.91
N LEU A 68 0.81 -14.81 -12.01
CA LEU A 68 2.07 -14.21 -12.40
C LEU A 68 2.48 -14.76 -13.76
N VAL A 69 2.50 -13.88 -14.77
CA VAL A 69 2.75 -14.26 -16.16
C VAL A 69 4.03 -13.60 -16.68
N ASN A 70 4.84 -14.34 -17.44
CA ASN A 70 6.13 -13.86 -17.97
C ASN A 70 6.01 -13.01 -19.25
N ASN A 71 4.92 -13.16 -20.02
CA ASN A 71 4.65 -12.40 -21.24
C ASN A 71 3.32 -11.65 -21.11
N CYS A 72 3.38 -10.32 -21.12
CA CYS A 72 2.32 -9.50 -20.53
C CYS A 72 1.57 -8.71 -21.59
N GLY A 73 0.26 -8.99 -21.74
CA GLY A 73 -0.65 -8.07 -22.42
C GLY A 73 -1.05 -6.88 -21.54
N TRP A 74 -1.07 -7.09 -20.22
CA TRP A 74 -1.33 -6.08 -19.19
C TRP A 74 -0.75 -6.56 -17.84
N ALA A 75 -0.61 -5.64 -16.89
CA ALA A 75 -0.20 -5.91 -15.52
C ALA A 75 -0.99 -5.01 -14.55
N SER A 76 -1.37 -5.55 -13.39
CA SER A 76 -2.03 -4.80 -12.31
C SER A 76 -1.14 -3.72 -11.71
N CYS A 77 0.16 -3.98 -11.65
CA CYS A 77 1.18 -3.03 -11.24
C CYS A 77 2.48 -3.33 -11.99
N GLY A 78 3.02 -2.32 -12.67
CA GLY A 78 4.37 -2.33 -13.23
C GLY A 78 5.26 -1.26 -12.60
N GLU A 79 6.53 -1.59 -12.35
CA GLU A 79 7.53 -0.59 -12.00
C GLU A 79 8.03 0.10 -13.27
N TRP A 80 8.25 1.42 -13.20
CA TRP A 80 8.60 2.31 -14.31
C TRP A 80 7.56 2.43 -15.42
N CYS A 81 6.75 3.49 -15.38
CA CYS A 81 5.69 3.73 -16.38
C CYS A 81 6.18 4.05 -17.80
N LEU A 82 7.45 4.42 -17.99
CA LEU A 82 8.00 4.77 -19.30
C LEU A 82 8.25 3.56 -20.21
N THR A 83 8.38 2.38 -19.63
CA THR A 83 8.68 1.14 -20.36
C THR A 83 7.56 0.15 -20.13
N LYS A 84 7.25 -0.67 -21.15
CA LYS A 84 6.38 -1.83 -20.92
C LYS A 84 7.02 -2.72 -19.88
N THR A 85 6.21 -3.16 -18.92
CA THR A 85 6.64 -4.11 -17.89
C THR A 85 7.03 -5.42 -18.59
N THR A 86 8.29 -5.85 -18.45
CA THR A 86 8.80 -7.10 -19.02
C THR A 86 9.15 -8.07 -17.90
N GLY A 87 8.79 -9.35 -18.07
CA GLY A 87 9.08 -10.42 -17.12
C GLY A 87 8.11 -10.52 -15.94
N PHE A 88 8.11 -9.55 -15.02
CA PHE A 88 7.27 -9.60 -13.80
C PHE A 88 5.95 -8.87 -14.01
N CYS A 89 4.87 -9.62 -14.26
CA CYS A 89 3.54 -9.03 -14.46
C CYS A 89 2.48 -9.71 -13.60
N PRO A 90 2.14 -9.13 -12.45
CA PRO A 90 1.02 -9.58 -11.66
C PRO A 90 -0.28 -9.24 -12.41
N GLN A 91 -1.16 -10.23 -12.59
CA GLN A 91 -2.48 -10.05 -13.17
C GLN A 91 -3.52 -10.46 -12.12
N ILE A 92 -4.16 -9.45 -11.54
CA ILE A 92 -5.16 -9.61 -10.48
C ILE A 92 -6.54 -9.29 -11.05
N HIS A 93 -7.46 -10.25 -10.93
CA HIS A 93 -8.87 -10.03 -11.18
C HIS A 93 -9.60 -9.89 -9.84
N ALA A 94 -10.47 -8.91 -9.76
CA ALA A 94 -11.28 -8.63 -8.59
C ALA A 94 -12.77 -8.64 -8.95
N THR A 95 -13.57 -9.16 -8.03
CA THR A 95 -15.01 -8.88 -7.97
C THR A 95 -15.20 -7.51 -7.34
N VAL A 96 -16.20 -6.78 -7.82
CA VAL A 96 -16.54 -5.45 -7.33
C VAL A 96 -17.90 -5.54 -6.68
N ARG A 97 -18.04 -5.11 -5.43
CA ARG A 97 -19.29 -5.14 -4.69
C ARG A 97 -19.48 -3.91 -3.82
N GLN A 98 -20.73 -3.64 -3.46
CA GLN A 98 -21.02 -2.63 -2.44
C GLN A 98 -20.52 -3.05 -1.05
N ASN A 99 -20.42 -2.07 -0.15
CA ASN A 99 -20.13 -2.32 1.25
C ASN A 99 -21.27 -3.12 1.89
N GLY A 100 -20.91 -4.04 2.79
CA GLY A 100 -21.83 -4.84 3.58
C GLY A 100 -22.38 -4.07 4.78
N THR A 101 -22.70 -4.81 5.83
CA THR A 101 -23.34 -4.26 7.03
C THR A 101 -22.33 -4.09 8.16
N ASP A 102 -22.36 -2.94 8.82
CA ASP A 102 -21.66 -2.69 10.07
C ASP A 102 -22.54 -3.22 11.21
N VAL A 103 -21.96 -4.09 12.04
CA VAL A 103 -22.68 -4.75 13.13
C VAL A 103 -22.02 -4.41 14.46
N ILE A 104 -22.84 -4.28 15.50
CA ILE A 104 -22.39 -4.16 16.87
C ILE A 104 -22.90 -5.37 17.64
N PHE A 105 -22.01 -6.07 18.33
CA PHE A 105 -22.36 -7.09 19.30
C PHE A 105 -22.14 -6.57 20.72
N GLU A 106 -23.15 -6.76 21.58
CA GLU A 106 -23.19 -6.20 22.93
C GLU A 106 -23.14 -7.27 24.02
N ASN A 107 -22.62 -6.87 25.19
CA ASN A 107 -22.36 -7.73 26.36
C ASN A 107 -21.52 -8.95 26.02
N CYS A 108 -20.47 -8.75 25.24
CA CYS A 108 -19.56 -9.78 24.83
C CYS A 108 -18.57 -10.13 25.96
N THR A 109 -18.35 -11.43 26.16
CA THR A 109 -17.41 -12.05 27.09
C THR A 109 -16.61 -13.15 26.37
N LYS A 110 -15.59 -13.74 27.03
CA LYS A 110 -14.78 -14.87 26.51
C LYS A 110 -14.25 -14.66 25.09
N PHE A 111 -13.46 -13.60 24.92
CA PHE A 111 -12.89 -13.25 23.63
C PHE A 111 -11.66 -14.12 23.32
N HIS A 112 -11.67 -14.77 22.16
CA HIS A 112 -10.51 -15.47 21.61
C HIS A 112 -10.28 -15.04 20.16
N SER A 113 -9.02 -14.93 19.77
CA SER A 113 -8.61 -14.63 18.40
C SER A 113 -7.62 -15.69 17.96
N ILE A 114 -7.99 -16.42 16.91
CA ILE A 114 -7.18 -17.48 16.32
C ILE A 114 -6.78 -17.04 14.92
N ALA A 115 -5.49 -17.05 14.63
CA ALA A 115 -4.95 -16.71 13.31
C ALA A 115 -4.43 -17.98 12.62
N CYS A 116 -4.78 -18.18 11.34
CA CYS A 116 -4.16 -19.19 10.49
C CYS A 116 -3.60 -18.58 9.20
N PRO A 117 -2.47 -17.84 9.28
CA PRO A 117 -1.93 -17.10 8.14
C PRO A 117 -1.45 -18.01 7.01
N GLN A 118 -1.27 -17.42 5.83
CA GLN A 118 -0.57 -18.07 4.72
C GLN A 118 0.86 -18.50 5.09
N VAL A 119 1.20 -19.73 4.74
CA VAL A 119 2.56 -20.27 4.97
C VAL A 119 3.51 -19.73 3.90
N ASN A 120 4.48 -18.93 4.30
CA ASN A 120 5.53 -18.47 3.40
C ASN A 120 6.67 -19.48 3.33
N MET A 121 6.70 -20.27 2.25
CA MET A 121 7.73 -21.29 2.02
C MET A 121 9.16 -20.74 1.89
N ARG A 122 9.33 -19.43 1.61
CA ARG A 122 10.66 -18.81 1.47
C ARG A 122 11.38 -18.61 2.80
N ASN A 123 10.62 -18.53 3.89
CA ASN A 123 11.16 -18.32 5.23
C ASN A 123 11.51 -19.64 5.94
N MET A 124 11.27 -20.79 5.30
CA MET A 124 11.64 -22.09 5.87
C MET A 124 13.15 -22.22 6.01
N LYS A 125 13.59 -22.82 7.12
CA LYS A 125 14.99 -23.17 7.31
C LYS A 125 15.42 -24.16 6.22
N ARG A 126 16.49 -23.81 5.51
CA ARG A 126 17.15 -24.68 4.52
C ARG A 126 18.34 -25.34 5.16
N TYR A 127 18.35 -26.66 5.15
CA TYR A 127 19.42 -27.53 5.60
C TYR A 127 20.32 -27.87 4.42
N ASN A 128 21.63 -27.80 4.60
CA ASN A 128 22.61 -28.19 3.59
C ASN A 128 23.19 -29.56 3.92
N CYS A 129 22.58 -30.62 3.36
CA CYS A 129 23.05 -31.99 3.56
C CYS A 129 24.40 -32.28 2.89
N ASN A 130 24.93 -31.38 2.08
CA ASN A 130 26.29 -31.51 1.57
C ASN A 130 27.35 -31.16 2.63
N ASN A 131 26.94 -30.50 3.73
CA ASN A 131 27.81 -30.24 4.88
C ASN A 131 27.62 -31.36 5.91
N GLY A 132 28.68 -32.12 6.19
CA GLY A 132 28.68 -33.50 6.69
C GLY A 132 28.18 -33.79 8.11
N SER A 133 27.07 -33.19 8.55
CA SER A 133 26.31 -33.61 9.75
C SER A 133 24.96 -32.89 9.92
N GLU A 134 24.67 -31.86 9.11
CA GLU A 134 23.49 -31.01 9.27
C GLU A 134 22.16 -31.78 9.12
N CYS A 135 22.19 -32.87 8.36
CA CYS A 135 21.02 -33.69 8.04
C CYS A 135 20.94 -35.03 8.79
N SER A 136 21.69 -35.17 9.89
CA SER A 136 21.70 -36.38 10.74
C SER A 136 20.45 -36.54 11.62
N THR A 137 19.70 -35.46 11.82
CA THR A 137 18.53 -35.42 12.71
C THR A 137 17.28 -34.92 12.01
N LEU A 138 17.21 -35.08 10.67
CA LEU A 138 16.02 -34.72 9.91
C LEU A 138 14.84 -35.59 10.32
N SER A 139 13.78 -34.95 10.81
CA SER A 139 12.51 -35.59 11.16
C SER A 139 11.36 -34.76 10.59
N GLY A 140 10.48 -35.41 9.83
CA GLY A 140 9.37 -34.75 9.14
C GLY A 140 9.44 -34.89 7.61
N VAL A 141 8.69 -34.03 6.91
CA VAL A 141 8.60 -34.01 5.45
C VAL A 141 9.48 -32.89 4.91
N PHE A 142 10.35 -33.23 3.98
CA PHE A 142 11.32 -32.32 3.39
C PHE A 142 11.13 -32.18 1.89
N ASN A 143 11.27 -30.96 1.39
CA ASN A 143 11.46 -30.69 -0.03
C ASN A 143 12.95 -30.44 -0.28
N CYS A 144 13.58 -31.34 -1.02
CA CYS A 144 15.01 -31.34 -1.27
C CYS A 144 15.34 -31.09 -2.74
N SER A 145 16.40 -30.32 -2.99
CA SER A 145 16.97 -30.06 -4.31
C SER A 145 18.47 -30.27 -4.25
N LEU A 146 18.95 -31.42 -4.75
CA LEU A 146 20.39 -31.77 -4.82
C LEU A 146 21.12 -31.62 -3.47
N GLY A 147 20.54 -32.17 -2.40
CA GLY A 147 21.13 -32.12 -1.05
C GLY A 147 20.80 -30.86 -0.24
N HIS A 148 20.12 -29.86 -0.81
CA HIS A 148 19.53 -28.76 -0.04
C HIS A 148 18.08 -29.07 0.31
N CYS A 149 17.78 -29.25 1.59
CA CYS A 149 16.46 -29.68 2.07
C CYS A 149 15.78 -28.57 2.88
N SER A 150 14.46 -28.43 2.71
CA SER A 150 13.63 -27.50 3.49
C SER A 150 12.57 -28.28 4.25
N ASN A 151 12.42 -28.01 5.55
CA ASN A 151 11.49 -28.73 6.41
C ASN A 151 10.07 -28.20 6.24
N MET A 152 9.21 -28.94 5.53
CA MET A 152 7.82 -28.56 5.33
C MET A 152 6.97 -28.83 6.58
N SER A 153 7.35 -29.80 7.41
CA SER A 153 6.61 -30.17 8.62
C SER A 153 6.66 -29.12 9.72
N GLU A 154 7.55 -28.13 9.64
CA GLU A 154 7.56 -27.00 10.59
C GLU A 154 6.36 -26.08 10.43
N LEU A 155 5.81 -25.98 9.21
CA LEU A 155 4.76 -25.01 8.89
C LEU A 155 3.46 -25.67 8.39
N MET A 156 3.50 -26.93 7.98
CA MET A 156 2.37 -27.63 7.38
C MET A 156 2.25 -29.08 7.86
N LEU A 157 1.02 -29.56 8.01
CA LEU A 157 0.69 -30.95 8.28
C LEU A 157 0.44 -31.68 6.96
N CYS A 158 1.40 -32.49 6.52
CA CYS A 158 1.32 -33.20 5.24
C CYS A 158 0.69 -34.60 5.38
N HIS A 159 -0.25 -34.91 4.48
CA HIS A 159 -0.89 -36.22 4.36
C HIS A 159 -0.23 -37.01 3.23
N HIS A 160 0.86 -37.69 3.55
CA HIS A 160 1.67 -38.41 2.57
C HIS A 160 1.70 -39.92 2.81
N LYS A 161 2.04 -40.64 1.74
CA LYS A 161 2.40 -42.06 1.82
C LYS A 161 3.81 -42.26 1.27
N ALA A 162 4.71 -42.72 2.13
CA ALA A 162 6.11 -42.93 1.80
C ALA A 162 6.29 -44.30 1.10
N ASP A 163 6.06 -44.36 -0.21
CA ASP A 163 6.12 -45.58 -1.04
C ASP A 163 7.42 -45.68 -1.88
N GLY A 164 8.41 -44.81 -1.65
CA GLY A 164 9.60 -44.67 -2.48
C GLY A 164 10.85 -45.37 -1.96
N ILE A 165 12.00 -45.02 -2.57
CA ILE A 165 13.31 -45.49 -2.12
C ILE A 165 13.66 -44.86 -0.77
N VAL A 166 14.32 -45.62 0.09
CA VAL A 166 14.91 -45.11 1.33
C VAL A 166 16.34 -44.67 1.02
N VAL A 167 16.64 -43.42 1.35
CA VAL A 167 17.95 -42.77 1.16
C VAL A 167 18.46 -42.36 2.53
N ASP A 168 19.73 -42.62 2.78
CA ASP A 168 20.42 -42.14 3.98
C ASP A 168 20.92 -40.71 3.72
N SER A 169 20.41 -39.74 4.49
CA SER A 169 20.72 -38.32 4.29
C SER A 169 22.11 -37.88 4.74
N GLU A 170 22.93 -38.81 5.25
CA GLU A 170 24.34 -38.58 5.57
C GLU A 170 25.28 -39.16 4.50
N LYS A 171 24.94 -40.33 3.94
CA LYS A 171 25.77 -41.07 2.99
C LYS A 171 25.44 -40.79 1.53
N ASP A 172 24.18 -40.55 1.22
CA ASP A 172 23.64 -40.52 -0.14
C ASP A 172 23.01 -39.15 -0.49
N ASN A 173 23.65 -38.06 -0.03
CA ASN A 173 23.05 -36.72 0.07
C ASN A 173 22.71 -36.14 -1.32
N MET A 174 23.48 -36.50 -2.34
CA MET A 174 23.22 -36.12 -3.73
C MET A 174 21.96 -36.78 -4.33
N LYS A 175 21.48 -37.89 -3.76
CA LYS A 175 20.25 -38.59 -4.21
C LYS A 175 18.98 -37.95 -3.63
N LEU A 176 19.10 -37.00 -2.69
CA LEU A 176 18.00 -36.24 -2.13
C LEU A 176 17.52 -35.17 -3.13
N ASN A 177 16.64 -35.58 -4.03
CA ASN A 177 15.94 -34.69 -4.96
C ASN A 177 14.43 -35.03 -5.05
N GLY A 178 13.61 -34.05 -4.68
CA GLY A 178 12.15 -34.13 -4.52
C GLY A 178 11.71 -34.17 -3.05
N PHE A 179 10.53 -34.76 -2.82
CA PHE A 179 9.93 -34.84 -1.49
C PHE A 179 10.30 -36.13 -0.74
N PHE A 180 10.66 -36.00 0.53
CA PHE A 180 11.07 -37.12 1.38
C PHE A 180 10.41 -37.04 2.76
N SER A 181 10.05 -38.19 3.32
CA SER A 181 9.68 -38.34 4.73
C SER A 181 10.88 -38.90 5.48
N CYS A 182 11.47 -38.11 6.35
CA CYS A 182 12.67 -38.45 7.10
C CYS A 182 12.36 -38.79 8.56
N GLN A 183 13.04 -39.80 9.09
CA GLN A 183 13.09 -40.14 10.51
C GLN A 183 14.56 -40.43 10.88
N ASN A 184 15.21 -39.52 11.60
CA ASN A 184 16.59 -39.68 12.12
C ASN A 184 17.57 -40.24 11.08
N SER A 185 17.84 -39.46 10.03
CA SER A 185 18.68 -39.77 8.84
C SER A 185 18.09 -40.68 7.76
N ARG A 186 17.02 -41.43 8.04
CA ARG A 186 16.41 -42.31 7.03
C ARG A 186 15.28 -41.58 6.32
N CYS A 187 15.51 -41.19 5.07
CA CYS A 187 14.59 -40.42 4.25
C CYS A 187 13.95 -41.29 3.17
N THR A 188 12.64 -41.50 3.25
CA THR A 188 11.89 -42.28 2.24
C THR A 188 11.25 -41.34 1.23
N LYS A 189 11.48 -41.57 -0.07
CA LYS A 189 10.96 -40.72 -1.13
C LYS A 189 9.42 -40.80 -1.22
N ILE A 190 8.77 -39.66 -1.38
CA ILE A 190 7.33 -39.56 -1.65
C ILE A 190 7.15 -39.40 -3.16
N LYS A 191 6.61 -40.42 -3.83
CA LYS A 191 6.45 -40.43 -5.29
C LYS A 191 5.11 -39.86 -5.77
N LYS A 192 4.06 -40.03 -4.97
CA LYS A 192 2.70 -39.58 -5.31
C LYS A 192 2.52 -38.14 -4.87
N ALA A 193 1.67 -37.40 -5.59
CA ALA A 193 1.18 -36.13 -5.11
C ALA A 193 0.51 -36.31 -3.74
N PHE A 194 0.77 -35.38 -2.84
CA PHE A 194 0.23 -35.35 -1.49
C PHE A 194 -0.26 -33.93 -1.20
N SER A 195 -1.23 -33.81 -0.31
CA SER A 195 -1.72 -32.52 0.19
C SER A 195 -1.10 -32.23 1.55
N CYS A 196 -0.86 -30.95 1.83
CA CYS A 196 -0.51 -30.50 3.16
C CYS A 196 -1.49 -29.43 3.61
N ASP A 197 -2.02 -29.62 4.80
CA ASP A 197 -2.83 -28.64 5.48
C ASP A 197 -1.93 -27.67 6.24
N ARG A 198 -2.38 -26.42 6.42
CA ARG A 198 -1.66 -25.47 7.26
C ARG A 198 -1.81 -25.88 8.73
N TYR A 199 -0.76 -25.65 9.52
CA TYR A 199 -0.87 -25.83 10.96
C TYR A 199 -1.69 -24.68 11.56
N CYS A 200 -2.99 -24.88 11.75
CA CYS A 200 -3.87 -23.93 12.43
C CYS A 200 -4.11 -24.38 13.88
N PRO A 201 -4.06 -23.47 14.88
CA PRO A 201 -4.48 -23.81 16.22
C PRO A 201 -5.99 -24.11 16.24
N LYS A 202 -6.40 -24.99 17.16
CA LYS A 202 -7.81 -25.35 17.32
C LYS A 202 -8.61 -24.14 17.80
N ILE A 203 -9.81 -23.99 17.26
CA ILE A 203 -10.75 -22.93 17.63
C ILE A 203 -11.48 -23.39 18.90
N ILE A 204 -11.48 -22.55 19.92
CA ILE A 204 -12.23 -22.79 21.16
C ILE A 204 -13.70 -22.49 20.87
N THR A 205 -14.59 -23.42 21.20
CA THR A 205 -16.04 -23.34 20.97
C THR A 205 -16.86 -23.42 22.26
N ASN A 206 -16.21 -23.70 23.39
CA ASN A 206 -16.86 -23.81 24.69
C ASN A 206 -17.54 -22.51 25.12
N ASP A 207 -18.86 -22.56 25.26
CA ASP A 207 -19.72 -21.45 25.70
C ASP A 207 -19.50 -20.18 24.85
N ILE A 208 -19.46 -20.36 23.52
CA ILE A 208 -19.28 -19.31 22.51
C ILE A 208 -20.47 -19.37 21.55
N ASN A 209 -20.97 -18.21 21.14
CA ASN A 209 -22.09 -18.09 20.20
C ASN A 209 -21.80 -17.17 19.01
N VAL A 210 -20.82 -16.27 19.08
CA VAL A 210 -20.45 -15.38 17.96
C VAL A 210 -19.11 -15.82 17.36
N TYR A 211 -19.11 -16.05 16.03
CA TYR A 211 -17.93 -16.38 15.24
C TYR A 211 -17.75 -15.37 14.12
N LEU A 212 -16.66 -14.60 14.14
CA LEU A 212 -16.38 -13.55 13.16
C LEU A 212 -15.11 -13.89 12.39
N MET A 213 -15.23 -14.06 11.09
CA MET A 213 -14.09 -14.26 10.21
C MET A 213 -13.54 -12.91 9.76
N GLN A 214 -12.26 -12.67 10.02
CA GLN A 214 -11.53 -11.48 9.59
C GLN A 214 -10.24 -11.91 8.90
N ASP A 215 -10.24 -11.87 7.57
CA ASP A 215 -9.16 -12.44 6.76
C ASP A 215 -8.85 -13.89 7.22
N ASP A 216 -7.60 -14.21 7.51
CA ASP A 216 -7.15 -15.52 7.99
C ASP A 216 -7.39 -15.74 9.50
N ASN A 217 -8.07 -14.81 10.17
CA ASN A 217 -8.38 -14.86 11.59
C ASN A 217 -9.84 -15.23 11.84
N VAL A 218 -10.07 -16.02 12.89
CA VAL A 218 -11.41 -16.28 13.44
C VAL A 218 -11.43 -15.72 14.86
N ILE A 219 -12.32 -14.76 15.06
CA ILE A 219 -12.55 -14.11 16.35
C ILE A 219 -13.83 -14.71 16.93
N THR A 220 -13.73 -15.25 18.13
CA THR A 220 -14.86 -15.87 18.82
C THR A 220 -15.17 -15.14 20.13
N ALA A 221 -16.45 -15.04 20.44
CA ALA A 221 -16.93 -14.42 21.67
C ALA A 221 -18.31 -14.96 22.08
N LYS A 222 -18.66 -14.77 23.34
CA LYS A 222 -20.01 -14.97 23.86
C LYS A 222 -20.70 -13.63 24.02
N CYS A 223 -21.69 -13.31 23.21
CA CYS A 223 -22.42 -12.04 23.23
C CYS A 223 -23.92 -12.25 23.46
N SER A 224 -24.61 -11.21 23.90
CA SER A 224 -26.06 -11.26 24.18
C SER A 224 -26.91 -10.95 22.95
N GLN A 225 -26.53 -9.94 22.18
CA GLN A 225 -27.29 -9.47 21.02
C GLN A 225 -26.38 -8.82 19.97
N GLY A 226 -26.86 -8.80 18.73
CA GLY A 226 -26.22 -8.17 17.58
C GLY A 226 -27.18 -7.22 16.88
N SER A 227 -26.71 -6.02 16.56
CA SER A 227 -27.49 -4.94 15.94
C SER A 227 -26.77 -4.36 14.73
N ALA A 228 -27.48 -4.17 13.62
CA ALA A 228 -26.97 -3.56 12.39
C ALA A 228 -27.12 -2.03 12.42
N LEU A 229 -26.12 -1.32 11.91
CA LEU A 229 -26.07 0.15 11.85
C LEU A 229 -26.44 0.72 10.48
N ASN A 230 -26.44 -0.10 9.44
CA ASN A 230 -26.78 0.26 8.08
C ASN A 230 -27.54 -0.89 7.41
N LYS A 231 -28.28 -0.53 6.38
CA LYS A 231 -29.04 -1.46 5.54
C LYS A 231 -28.40 -1.57 4.17
N ALA A 232 -28.14 -2.78 3.72
CA ALA A 232 -27.70 -3.07 2.37
C ALA A 232 -28.86 -2.97 1.36
N ASN A 233 -28.55 -2.60 0.12
CA ASN A 233 -29.53 -2.45 -0.95
C ASN A 233 -29.06 -3.10 -2.25
N GLY A 234 -28.63 -4.36 -2.16
CA GLY A 234 -28.10 -5.11 -3.29
C GLY A 234 -26.87 -4.44 -3.92
N ASN A 235 -26.92 -4.17 -5.22
CA ASN A 235 -25.82 -3.55 -5.98
C ASN A 235 -25.79 -2.01 -5.91
N ILE A 236 -26.70 -1.38 -5.16
CA ILE A 236 -26.79 0.06 -4.93
C ILE A 236 -26.19 0.39 -3.55
N PRO A 237 -25.60 1.59 -3.34
CA PRO A 237 -25.13 2.00 -2.04
C PRO A 237 -26.19 1.82 -0.93
N GLY A 238 -25.75 1.25 0.19
CA GLY A 238 -26.58 1.05 1.37
C GLY A 238 -26.91 2.36 2.09
N THR A 239 -27.89 2.30 3.00
CA THR A 239 -28.34 3.46 3.78
C THR A 239 -27.95 3.31 5.24
N ARG A 240 -27.34 4.34 5.83
CA ARG A 240 -27.08 4.39 7.28
C ARG A 240 -28.40 4.55 8.03
N LEU A 241 -28.57 3.79 9.11
CA LEU A 241 -29.75 3.88 9.97
C LEU A 241 -29.53 4.88 11.09
N ASN A 242 -30.57 5.63 11.45
CA ASN A 242 -30.54 6.53 12.61
C ASN A 242 -30.54 5.74 13.92
N GLU A 243 -31.28 4.63 13.95
CA GLU A 243 -31.38 3.72 15.10
C GLU A 243 -30.90 2.32 14.70
N PRO A 244 -30.05 1.67 15.52
CA PRO A 244 -29.60 0.31 15.26
C PRO A 244 -30.77 -0.69 15.25
N VAL A 245 -30.79 -1.60 14.28
CA VAL A 245 -31.81 -2.66 14.19
C VAL A 245 -31.23 -3.96 14.71
N LYS A 246 -31.91 -4.60 15.68
CA LYS A 246 -31.50 -5.90 16.20
C LYS A 246 -31.65 -6.98 15.12
N ILE A 247 -30.57 -7.71 14.84
CA ILE A 247 -30.52 -8.76 13.81
C ILE A 247 -30.35 -10.16 14.39
N TRP A 248 -29.85 -10.27 15.63
CA TRP A 248 -29.56 -11.55 16.27
C TRP A 248 -29.62 -11.43 17.79
N ASN A 249 -30.03 -12.50 18.45
CA ASN A 249 -30.04 -12.66 19.89
C ASN A 249 -29.37 -13.98 20.31
N GLU A 250 -28.92 -14.06 21.56
CA GLU A 250 -28.36 -15.31 22.13
C GLU A 250 -29.33 -16.51 22.04
N ASP A 251 -30.65 -16.25 22.07
CA ASP A 251 -31.70 -17.27 21.92
C ASP A 251 -31.77 -17.88 20.50
N ASP A 252 -31.28 -17.16 19.49
CA ASP A 252 -31.29 -17.59 18.08
C ASP A 252 -30.13 -18.55 17.76
N GLY A 253 -29.40 -19.01 18.78
CA GLY A 253 -28.24 -19.87 18.65
C GLY A 253 -26.98 -19.09 18.24
N GLY A 254 -26.00 -19.79 17.67
CA GLY A 254 -24.77 -19.14 17.23
C GLY A 254 -24.94 -18.34 15.94
N ILE A 255 -24.09 -17.34 15.71
CA ILE A 255 -24.00 -16.57 14.47
C ILE A 255 -22.58 -16.62 13.93
N VAL A 256 -22.45 -16.80 12.61
CA VAL A 256 -21.19 -16.64 11.90
C VAL A 256 -21.31 -15.57 10.82
N ALA A 257 -20.29 -14.73 10.69
CA ALA A 257 -20.22 -13.69 9.66
C ALA A 257 -18.77 -13.40 9.25
N SER A 258 -18.57 -12.96 8.01
CA SER A 258 -17.26 -12.52 7.50
C SER A 258 -17.20 -11.00 7.42
N CYS A 259 -16.30 -10.37 8.18
CA CYS A 259 -16.18 -8.92 8.28
C CYS A 259 -14.79 -8.45 7.85
N LEU A 260 -14.69 -7.23 7.34
CA LEU A 260 -13.40 -6.63 6.97
C LEU A 260 -12.61 -6.20 8.21
N VAL A 261 -13.29 -5.51 9.12
CA VAL A 261 -12.70 -5.00 10.36
C VAL A 261 -13.51 -5.50 11.54
N VAL A 262 -12.80 -5.99 12.57
CA VAL A 262 -13.39 -6.39 13.84
C VAL A 262 -12.63 -5.69 14.96
N GLY A 263 -13.29 -4.72 15.59
CA GLY A 263 -12.74 -3.92 16.68
C GLY A 263 -13.40 -4.24 18.01
N LYS A 264 -12.60 -4.50 19.04
CA LYS A 264 -13.08 -4.68 20.42
C LYS A 264 -12.98 -3.37 21.20
N LYS A 265 -14.05 -2.99 21.89
CA LYS A 265 -14.07 -1.87 22.85
C LYS A 265 -14.83 -2.28 24.12
N GLY A 266 -14.09 -2.69 25.15
CA GLY A 266 -14.69 -3.20 26.40
C GLY A 266 -15.46 -4.49 26.16
N ASN A 267 -16.76 -4.48 26.49
CA ASN A 267 -17.69 -5.59 26.29
C ASN A 267 -18.46 -5.51 24.96
N ILE A 268 -18.02 -4.65 24.04
CA ILE A 268 -18.68 -4.43 22.75
C ILE A 268 -17.71 -4.81 21.64
N ILE A 269 -18.20 -5.54 20.64
CA ILE A 269 -17.51 -5.77 19.38
C ILE A 269 -18.18 -4.91 18.33
N ARG A 270 -17.40 -4.06 17.66
CA ARG A 270 -17.84 -3.26 16.52
C ARG A 270 -17.18 -3.83 15.28
N THR A 271 -17.97 -4.10 14.26
CA THR A 271 -17.49 -4.63 12.99
C THR A 271 -17.83 -3.69 11.84
N GLU A 272 -17.07 -3.79 10.77
CA GLU A 272 -17.28 -3.01 9.54
C GLU A 272 -17.27 -3.96 8.34
N ASP A 273 -18.15 -3.68 7.37
CA ASP A 273 -18.28 -4.45 6.12
C ASP A 273 -18.46 -5.96 6.34
N CYS A 274 -19.48 -6.35 7.10
CA CYS A 274 -19.84 -7.76 7.28
C CYS A 274 -20.75 -8.29 6.18
N VAL A 275 -20.44 -9.50 5.71
CA VAL A 275 -21.13 -10.24 4.67
C VAL A 275 -21.30 -11.71 5.09
N ASN A 276 -22.23 -12.41 4.44
CA ASN A 276 -22.53 -13.82 4.67
C ASN A 276 -22.87 -14.12 6.14
N GLY A 277 -23.77 -13.33 6.73
CA GLY A 277 -24.25 -13.57 8.08
C GLY A 277 -25.23 -14.73 8.11
N THR A 278 -24.91 -15.78 8.86
CA THR A 278 -25.72 -17.01 8.94
C THR A 278 -25.95 -17.45 10.39
N SER A 279 -27.10 -18.08 10.62
CA SER A 279 -27.45 -18.65 11.92
C SER A 279 -27.00 -20.11 11.99
N LEU A 280 -26.36 -20.46 13.10
CA LEU A 280 -25.89 -21.80 13.44
C LEU A 280 -26.92 -22.59 14.25
N GLN A 281 -28.16 -22.12 14.38
CA GLN A 281 -29.20 -22.80 15.18
C GLN A 281 -29.44 -24.26 14.74
N LYS A 282 -29.34 -24.53 13.42
CA LYS A 282 -29.54 -25.87 12.84
C LYS A 282 -28.26 -26.68 12.70
N ILE A 283 -27.09 -26.06 12.91
CA ILE A 283 -25.78 -26.69 12.68
C ILE A 283 -25.07 -26.85 14.02
N LYS A 284 -24.80 -28.10 14.38
CA LYS A 284 -24.12 -28.41 15.63
C LYS A 284 -22.62 -28.14 15.49
N VAL A 285 -22.13 -27.12 16.17
CA VAL A 285 -20.68 -26.86 16.29
C VAL A 285 -20.07 -27.84 17.31
N PRO A 286 -18.97 -28.54 16.97
CA PRO A 286 -18.26 -29.41 17.93
C PRO A 286 -17.75 -28.64 19.16
N ASP A 287 -17.85 -29.24 20.33
CA ASP A 287 -17.45 -28.70 21.64
C ASP A 287 -16.48 -29.69 22.33
N PRO A 288 -15.40 -29.25 23.02
CA PRO A 288 -15.02 -27.88 23.39
C PRO A 288 -14.13 -27.13 22.39
N THR A 289 -13.66 -27.82 21.36
CA THR A 289 -12.79 -27.23 20.32
C THR A 289 -13.10 -27.81 18.95
N VAL A 290 -12.93 -27.01 17.90
CA VAL A 290 -13.07 -27.43 16.50
C VAL A 290 -11.78 -27.15 15.72
N ASN A 291 -11.47 -27.99 14.74
CA ASN A 291 -10.37 -27.76 13.81
C ASN A 291 -10.75 -26.68 12.79
N PHE A 292 -9.78 -25.93 12.28
CA PHE A 292 -10.03 -24.83 11.35
C PHE A 292 -10.71 -25.29 10.05
N THR A 293 -10.26 -26.41 9.48
CA THR A 293 -10.87 -27.00 8.27
C THR A 293 -12.33 -27.36 8.48
N THR A 294 -12.65 -28.06 9.57
CA THR A 294 -14.03 -28.40 9.94
C THR A 294 -14.88 -27.16 10.19
N PHE A 295 -14.30 -26.09 10.74
CA PHE A 295 -15.01 -24.82 10.91
C PHE A 295 -15.33 -24.15 9.56
N LEU A 296 -14.43 -24.21 8.58
CA LEU A 296 -14.71 -23.72 7.22
C LEU A 296 -15.83 -24.53 6.56
N ASP A 297 -15.83 -25.86 6.70
CA ASP A 297 -16.92 -26.71 6.18
C ASP A 297 -18.27 -26.32 6.82
N ILE A 298 -18.29 -26.10 8.14
CA ILE A 298 -19.47 -25.61 8.88
C ILE A 298 -19.91 -24.25 8.36
N TYR A 299 -18.97 -23.33 8.08
CA TYR A 299 -19.28 -22.02 7.53
C TYR A 299 -19.90 -22.13 6.14
N GLU A 300 -19.34 -22.95 5.25
CA GLU A 300 -19.89 -23.19 3.90
C GLU A 300 -21.30 -23.78 3.97
N ASP A 301 -21.53 -24.77 4.83
CA ASP A 301 -22.85 -25.35 5.07
C ASP A 301 -23.84 -24.32 5.64
N SER A 302 -23.35 -23.41 6.50
CA SER A 302 -24.17 -22.37 7.12
C SER A 302 -24.72 -21.35 6.12
N LEU A 303 -24.09 -21.17 4.95
CA LEU A 303 -24.54 -20.22 3.91
C LEU A 303 -25.97 -20.48 3.41
N GLN A 304 -26.51 -21.68 3.67
CA GLN A 304 -27.90 -22.04 3.38
C GLN A 304 -28.91 -21.41 4.36
N TYR A 305 -28.46 -20.94 5.52
CA TYR A 305 -29.29 -20.39 6.60
C TYR A 305 -28.91 -18.93 6.92
N PRO A 306 -29.20 -17.98 6.02
CA PRO A 306 -28.89 -16.57 6.26
C PRO A 306 -29.69 -16.03 7.46
N VAL A 307 -29.07 -15.13 8.23
CA VAL A 307 -29.73 -14.41 9.34
C VAL A 307 -30.92 -13.60 8.82
N ASP A 308 -30.75 -12.96 7.67
CA ASP A 308 -31.80 -12.20 7.00
C ASP A 308 -32.00 -12.70 5.56
N PRO A 309 -33.11 -13.43 5.29
CA PRO A 309 -33.44 -13.91 3.95
C PRO A 309 -33.61 -12.78 2.92
N THR A 310 -33.92 -11.55 3.36
CA THR A 310 -34.12 -10.40 2.46
C THR A 310 -32.80 -9.77 1.98
N ASN A 311 -31.66 -10.19 2.54
CA ASN A 311 -30.34 -9.58 2.29
C ASN A 311 -30.31 -8.07 2.57
N ALA A 312 -31.09 -7.59 3.54
CA ALA A 312 -31.03 -6.21 3.99
C ALA A 312 -29.93 -6.03 5.06
N TYR A 313 -29.70 -7.03 5.90
CA TYR A 313 -28.70 -7.02 6.97
C TYR A 313 -27.73 -8.19 6.86
N VAL A 314 -26.43 -7.91 6.98
CA VAL A 314 -25.32 -8.87 6.84
C VAL A 314 -25.52 -9.78 5.61
N PRO A 315 -25.73 -9.17 4.43
CA PRO A 315 -26.22 -9.86 3.25
C PRO A 315 -25.22 -10.86 2.68
N ALA A 316 -25.72 -11.78 1.85
CA ALA A 316 -24.84 -12.64 1.07
C ALA A 316 -23.99 -11.81 0.09
N GLN A 317 -22.70 -12.14 -0.02
CA GLN A 317 -21.74 -11.48 -0.92
C GLN A 317 -22.31 -11.29 -2.33
N ARG A 318 -22.92 -12.35 -2.89
CA ARG A 318 -23.49 -12.37 -4.25
C ARG A 318 -24.55 -11.28 -4.50
N SER A 319 -25.27 -10.87 -3.46
CA SER A 319 -26.32 -9.85 -3.59
C SER A 319 -25.76 -8.43 -3.70
N LEU A 320 -24.55 -8.21 -3.18
CA LEU A 320 -23.84 -6.93 -3.22
C LEU A 320 -23.00 -6.75 -4.49
N THR A 321 -22.77 -7.82 -5.25
CA THR A 321 -21.88 -7.83 -6.41
C THR A 321 -22.40 -6.91 -7.52
N ILE A 322 -21.54 -6.00 -7.96
CA ILE A 322 -21.74 -5.10 -9.09
C ILE A 322 -21.14 -5.73 -10.35
N TYR A 323 -19.88 -6.16 -10.27
CA TYR A 323 -19.16 -6.84 -11.35
C TYR A 323 -18.50 -8.12 -10.84
N ASN A 324 -18.68 -9.21 -11.59
CA ASN A 324 -18.14 -10.52 -11.23
C ASN A 324 -16.62 -10.64 -11.47
N SER A 325 -16.07 -9.90 -12.43
CA SER A 325 -14.64 -9.93 -12.72
C SER A 325 -14.22 -8.67 -13.46
N SER A 326 -13.28 -7.94 -12.87
CA SER A 326 -12.66 -6.73 -13.41
C SER A 326 -11.16 -6.78 -13.18
N ARG A 327 -10.38 -6.21 -14.11
CA ARG A 327 -8.93 -6.10 -13.94
C ARG A 327 -8.61 -5.08 -12.87
N LEU A 328 -7.85 -5.47 -11.85
CA LEU A 328 -7.38 -4.53 -10.84
C LEU A 328 -6.11 -3.83 -11.33
N TYR A 329 -6.11 -2.50 -11.32
CA TYR A 329 -4.91 -1.69 -11.47
C TYR A 329 -4.60 -0.91 -10.20
N ILE A 330 -3.31 -0.70 -9.92
CA ILE A 330 -2.89 0.12 -8.78
C ILE A 330 -3.37 1.58 -8.91
N ASN A 331 -3.34 2.12 -10.13
CA ASN A 331 -3.81 3.45 -10.54
C ASN A 331 -4.35 3.38 -11.99
N LEU A 332 -4.77 4.49 -12.57
CA LEU A 332 -5.28 4.54 -13.96
C LEU A 332 -4.27 4.04 -15.01
N GLU A 333 -2.97 4.12 -14.75
CA GLU A 333 -1.90 3.74 -15.69
C GLU A 333 -1.42 2.29 -15.46
N GLY A 334 -1.78 1.66 -14.34
CA GLY A 334 -1.31 0.34 -13.96
C GLY A 334 0.17 0.27 -13.59
N CYS A 335 0.81 1.40 -13.24
CA CYS A 335 2.25 1.45 -12.99
C CYS A 335 2.65 2.50 -11.95
N VAL A 336 3.85 2.34 -11.40
CA VAL A 336 4.47 3.27 -10.43
C VAL A 336 5.84 3.69 -10.92
N ASN A 337 6.19 4.96 -10.70
CA ASN A 337 7.48 5.53 -11.13
C ASN A 337 8.62 5.29 -10.11
N THR A 338 8.42 4.43 -9.11
CA THR A 338 9.44 4.14 -8.10
C THR A 338 9.94 2.69 -8.21
N LEU A 339 11.23 2.49 -7.89
CA LEU A 339 11.87 1.17 -7.72
C LEU A 339 11.83 0.69 -6.27
N LYS A 340 10.85 1.17 -5.48
CA LYS A 340 10.80 0.88 -4.05
C LYS A 340 10.18 -0.47 -3.71
N GLY A 341 9.87 -1.31 -4.70
CA GLY A 341 9.16 -2.58 -4.49
C GLY A 341 7.67 -2.41 -4.25
N GLU A 342 7.08 -1.25 -4.59
CA GLU A 342 5.65 -0.97 -4.37
C GLU A 342 4.75 -2.00 -5.04
N CYS A 343 5.11 -2.50 -6.24
CA CYS A 343 4.32 -3.54 -6.91
C CYS A 343 4.39 -4.90 -6.22
N ARG A 344 5.51 -5.21 -5.57
CA ARG A 344 5.63 -6.42 -4.75
C ARG A 344 4.73 -6.32 -3.52
N ASP A 345 4.70 -5.16 -2.88
CA ASP A 345 3.86 -4.91 -1.71
C ASP A 345 2.37 -4.86 -2.09
N PHE A 346 2.06 -4.33 -3.27
CA PHE A 346 0.71 -4.35 -3.85
C PHE A 346 0.24 -5.79 -4.09
N LEU A 347 1.08 -6.65 -4.68
CA LEU A 347 0.77 -8.06 -4.86
C LEU A 347 0.60 -8.78 -3.52
N ALA A 348 1.42 -8.49 -2.52
CA ALA A 348 1.30 -9.11 -1.20
C ALA A 348 -0.01 -8.74 -0.48
N SER A 349 -0.47 -7.51 -0.64
CA SER A 349 -1.70 -7.01 0.01
C SER A 349 -2.98 -7.34 -0.76
N HIS A 350 -2.95 -7.27 -2.10
CA HIS A 350 -4.13 -7.40 -2.96
C HIS A 350 -4.20 -8.73 -3.72
N GLY A 351 -3.12 -9.53 -3.73
CA GLY A 351 -3.02 -10.74 -4.56
C GLY A 351 -3.52 -12.03 -3.93
N ARG A 352 -4.12 -12.03 -2.73
CA ARG A 352 -4.68 -13.27 -2.15
C ARG A 352 -6.02 -13.58 -2.81
N ASP A 353 -6.08 -14.68 -3.55
CA ASP A 353 -7.24 -15.17 -4.31
C ASP A 353 -8.04 -16.28 -3.61
N GLY A 354 -7.58 -16.70 -2.43
CA GLY A 354 -8.25 -17.71 -1.60
C GLY A 354 -7.72 -19.12 -1.79
N ASP A 355 -6.71 -19.32 -2.65
CA ASP A 355 -6.05 -20.60 -2.82
C ASP A 355 -5.48 -21.12 -1.49
N ASN A 356 -5.44 -22.45 -1.34
CA ASN A 356 -5.01 -23.15 -0.11
C ASN A 356 -5.84 -22.80 1.15
N GLN A 357 -7.17 -22.59 0.98
CA GLN A 357 -8.13 -22.26 2.04
C GLN A 357 -7.85 -20.92 2.73
N THR A 358 -7.21 -20.00 2.04
CA THR A 358 -6.82 -18.71 2.61
C THR A 358 -7.93 -17.69 2.40
N ALA A 359 -7.93 -16.62 3.19
CA ALA A 359 -8.89 -15.56 2.94
C ALA A 359 -8.53 -14.77 1.68
N GLN A 360 -9.55 -14.47 0.89
CA GLN A 360 -9.43 -13.57 -0.26
C GLN A 360 -9.12 -12.15 0.23
N SER A 361 -8.20 -11.47 -0.46
CA SER A 361 -7.89 -10.08 -0.17
C SER A 361 -9.10 -9.20 -0.49
N ARG A 362 -9.60 -8.49 0.53
CA ARG A 362 -10.66 -7.49 0.43
C ARG A 362 -10.07 -6.11 0.67
N TYR A 363 -10.40 -5.13 -0.17
CA TYR A 363 -9.86 -3.78 -0.09
C TYR A 363 -10.81 -2.77 -0.76
N PRO A 364 -10.78 -1.50 -0.33
CA PRO A 364 -11.51 -0.45 -1.03
C PRO A 364 -10.93 -0.24 -2.43
N CYS A 365 -11.80 -0.04 -3.41
CA CYS A 365 -11.46 0.20 -4.79
C CYS A 365 -12.47 1.14 -5.46
N TYR A 366 -12.07 1.68 -6.60
CA TYR A 366 -12.86 2.61 -7.37
C TYR A 366 -13.18 2.01 -8.74
N TYR A 367 -14.40 2.22 -9.21
CA TYR A 367 -14.91 1.61 -10.42
C TYR A 367 -15.65 2.62 -11.29
N ASN A 368 -15.76 2.30 -12.58
CA ASN A 368 -16.61 3.04 -13.49
C ASN A 368 -17.97 2.36 -13.59
N LYS A 369 -19.06 3.10 -13.34
CA LYS A 369 -20.44 2.56 -13.36
C LYS A 369 -20.87 2.03 -14.73
N ASN A 370 -20.26 2.52 -15.81
CA ASN A 370 -20.61 2.17 -17.18
C ASN A 370 -19.64 1.17 -17.81
N ASN A 371 -18.55 0.78 -17.12
CA ASN A 371 -17.53 -0.07 -17.70
C ASN A 371 -16.92 -1.02 -16.64
N SER A 372 -17.11 -2.33 -16.86
CA SER A 372 -16.58 -3.39 -15.99
C SER A 372 -15.15 -3.83 -16.32
N PHE A 373 -14.49 -3.23 -17.32
CA PHE A 373 -13.20 -3.68 -17.82
C PHE A 373 -12.10 -3.64 -16.75
N PHE A 374 -12.08 -2.57 -15.95
CA PHE A 374 -11.06 -2.38 -14.93
C PHE A 374 -11.57 -1.59 -13.73
N VAL A 375 -10.87 -1.79 -12.61
CA VAL A 375 -11.03 -1.06 -11.36
C VAL A 375 -9.67 -0.61 -10.86
N VAL A 376 -9.68 0.41 -10.02
CA VAL A 376 -8.46 1.07 -9.54
C VAL A 376 -8.40 1.02 -8.02
N ALA A 377 -7.25 0.66 -7.47
CA ALA A 377 -7.04 0.65 -6.02
C ALA A 377 -6.79 2.06 -5.45
N ARG A 378 -6.01 2.90 -6.16
CA ARG A 378 -5.67 4.27 -5.74
C ARG A 378 -6.28 5.29 -6.70
N PHE A 379 -7.32 5.99 -6.25
CA PHE A 379 -7.93 7.09 -6.98
C PHE A 379 -8.36 8.17 -5.98
N ASP A 380 -7.92 9.40 -6.21
CA ASP A 380 -8.28 10.55 -5.37
C ASP A 380 -8.36 11.81 -6.24
N LEU A 381 -9.59 12.17 -6.61
CA LEU A 381 -9.86 13.36 -7.43
C LEU A 381 -9.54 14.67 -6.70
N ASN A 382 -9.72 14.71 -5.38
CA ASN A 382 -9.48 15.94 -4.60
C ASN A 382 -7.98 16.25 -4.55
N LYS A 383 -7.16 15.23 -4.35
CA LYS A 383 -5.71 15.34 -4.42
C LYS A 383 -5.27 15.75 -5.82
N THR A 384 -5.73 15.06 -6.87
CA THR A 384 -5.38 15.40 -8.26
C THR A 384 -5.79 16.83 -8.62
N LYS A 385 -6.97 17.28 -8.21
CA LYS A 385 -7.42 18.67 -8.40
C LYS A 385 -6.51 19.68 -7.71
N THR A 386 -6.11 19.40 -6.47
CA THR A 386 -5.23 20.30 -5.70
C THR A 386 -3.84 20.39 -6.33
N GLU A 387 -3.26 19.25 -6.71
CA GLU A 387 -1.97 19.19 -7.39
C GLU A 387 -2.00 19.94 -8.73
N LEU A 388 -3.08 19.76 -9.52
CA LEU A 388 -3.27 20.49 -10.78
C LEU A 388 -3.37 22.00 -10.56
N LEU A 389 -4.13 22.44 -9.56
CA LEU A 389 -4.27 23.87 -9.24
C LEU A 389 -2.93 24.49 -8.85
N ILE A 390 -2.16 23.83 -7.97
CA ILE A 390 -0.84 24.32 -7.56
C ILE A 390 0.11 24.39 -8.77
N ALA A 391 0.12 23.34 -9.60
CA ALA A 391 0.98 23.24 -10.77
C ALA A 391 0.70 24.32 -11.84
N ILE A 392 -0.53 24.79 -11.95
CA ILE A 392 -0.90 25.86 -12.88
C ILE A 392 -0.71 27.24 -12.25
N ILE A 393 -1.18 27.44 -11.02
CA ILE A 393 -1.20 28.75 -10.37
C ILE A 393 0.22 29.25 -10.06
N VAL A 394 1.08 28.40 -9.49
CA VAL A 394 2.41 28.86 -9.03
C VAL A 394 3.29 29.35 -10.18
N PRO A 395 3.52 28.58 -11.26
CA PRO A 395 4.33 29.06 -12.37
C PRO A 395 3.69 30.24 -13.12
N SER A 396 2.36 30.25 -13.26
CA SER A 396 1.65 31.34 -13.92
C SER A 396 1.75 32.65 -13.12
N ALA A 397 1.61 32.59 -11.80
CA ALA A 397 1.74 33.76 -10.93
C ALA A 397 3.17 34.30 -10.96
N LEU A 398 4.18 33.42 -10.86
CA LEU A 398 5.59 33.83 -10.97
C LEU A 398 5.89 34.45 -12.34
N PHE A 399 5.37 33.87 -13.43
CA PHE A 399 5.50 34.44 -14.76
C PHE A 399 4.90 35.85 -14.86
N VAL A 400 3.66 36.04 -14.39
CA VAL A 400 2.98 37.35 -14.45
C VAL A 400 3.67 38.38 -13.58
N ILE A 401 4.08 38.02 -12.36
CA ILE A 401 4.79 38.92 -11.45
C ILE A 401 6.14 39.32 -12.07
N SER A 402 6.93 38.37 -12.58
CA SER A 402 8.22 38.69 -13.20
C SER A 402 8.10 39.47 -14.51
N LEU A 403 7.06 39.21 -15.30
CA LEU A 403 6.81 39.97 -16.53
C LEU A 403 6.40 41.41 -16.22
N THR A 404 5.50 41.60 -15.26
CA THR A 404 5.06 42.95 -14.85
C THR A 404 6.20 43.75 -14.24
N THR A 405 7.06 43.14 -13.40
CA THR A 405 8.25 43.83 -12.86
C THR A 405 9.23 44.22 -13.97
N LEU A 406 9.48 43.37 -14.98
CA LEU A 406 10.35 43.72 -16.11
C LEU A 406 9.76 44.85 -16.97
N ILE A 407 8.45 44.85 -17.21
CA ILE A 407 7.78 45.95 -17.92
C ILE A 407 7.95 47.26 -17.14
N ILE A 408 7.78 47.23 -15.82
CA ILE A 408 7.97 48.40 -14.95
C ILE A 408 9.43 48.87 -15.03
N ILE A 409 10.41 47.97 -14.89
CA ILE A 409 11.84 48.30 -14.95
C ILE A 409 12.23 48.88 -16.32
N THR A 410 11.69 48.33 -17.41
CA THR A 410 11.97 48.84 -18.76
C THR A 410 11.40 50.24 -18.98
N ARG A 411 10.30 50.58 -18.30
CA ARG A 411 9.70 51.93 -18.35
C ARG A 411 10.35 52.90 -17.37
N SER A 412 10.89 52.42 -16.26
CA SER A 412 11.44 53.25 -15.19
C SER A 412 12.95 53.45 -15.27
N VAL A 413 13.71 52.58 -15.94
CA VAL A 413 15.17 52.69 -16.04
C VAL A 413 15.56 53.29 -17.39
N GLN A 414 16.35 54.36 -17.35
CA GLN A 414 16.96 54.97 -18.53
C GLN A 414 18.48 54.78 -18.48
N VAL A 415 19.08 54.49 -19.63
CA VAL A 415 20.54 54.47 -19.79
C VAL A 415 20.98 55.89 -20.15
N GLY A 416 21.72 56.54 -19.24
CA GLY A 416 22.31 57.85 -19.52
C GLY A 416 23.52 57.74 -20.44
N ASP A 417 24.01 58.87 -20.95
CA ASP A 417 25.17 58.95 -21.87
C ASP A 417 26.47 58.37 -21.25
N ASP A 418 26.53 58.25 -19.93
CA ASP A 418 27.62 57.59 -19.17
C ASP A 418 27.55 56.05 -19.18
N ALA A 419 26.62 55.45 -19.94
CA ALA A 419 26.28 54.03 -19.93
C ALA A 419 25.85 53.46 -18.55
N LYS A 420 25.48 54.33 -17.61
CA LYS A 420 24.96 53.97 -16.27
C LYS A 420 23.43 53.91 -16.28
N MET A 421 22.86 52.84 -15.73
CA MET A 421 21.41 52.69 -15.54
C MET A 421 20.95 53.56 -14.36
N ARG A 422 20.00 54.46 -14.59
CA ARG A 422 19.38 55.30 -13.54
C ARG A 422 17.87 55.10 -13.55
N CYS A 423 17.26 55.05 -12.37
CA CYS A 423 15.81 54.97 -12.24
C CYS A 423 15.20 56.38 -12.33
N ARG A 424 14.34 56.60 -13.34
CA ARG A 424 13.67 57.87 -13.67
C ARG A 424 12.68 58.33 -12.60
N TYR A 425 12.08 57.39 -11.86
CA TYR A 425 11.03 57.66 -10.86
C TYR A 425 11.46 57.40 -9.41
N CYS A 426 12.72 57.00 -9.17
CA CYS A 426 13.21 56.71 -7.82
C CYS A 426 13.74 57.97 -7.08
N THR A 427 13.51 59.16 -7.62
CA THR A 427 13.90 60.44 -7.02
C THR A 427 12.73 61.00 -6.22
N GLU A 428 12.45 60.41 -5.05
CA GLU A 428 11.77 61.09 -3.93
C GLU A 428 11.76 60.20 -2.69
N LYS A 429 12.88 60.26 -1.93
CA LYS A 429 12.98 60.32 -0.46
C LYS A 429 14.38 59.89 -0.03
N ASN A 430 15.20 60.90 0.26
CA ASN A 430 16.01 61.03 1.48
C ASN A 430 16.79 62.35 1.34
N GLU A 431 16.14 63.45 1.71
CA GLU A 431 16.84 64.60 2.28
C GLU A 431 17.00 64.29 3.77
N ASP A 432 18.24 64.03 4.19
CA ASP A 432 18.87 64.58 5.39
C ASP A 432 20.21 63.83 5.60
N GLU A 433 21.19 64.14 4.75
CA GLU A 433 22.61 63.97 5.09
C GLU A 433 23.09 65.30 5.65
N GLY A 434 23.24 65.38 6.97
CA GLY A 434 24.07 66.37 7.62
C GLY A 434 25.53 65.92 7.57
N GLU A 435 26.33 66.67 6.81
CA GLU A 435 27.79 66.84 6.92
C GLU A 435 28.13 67.25 8.40
N ASP A 436 29.29 67.05 9.02
CA ASP A 436 30.67 66.89 8.57
C ASP A 436 31.54 66.46 9.80
N GLU A 437 32.80 66.12 9.51
CA GLU A 437 34.00 66.14 10.35
C GLU A 437 34.43 64.90 11.15
N GLY A 438 35.64 64.39 10.82
CA GLY A 438 36.45 63.62 11.77
C GLY A 438 37.55 62.74 11.19
N LEU A 439 38.59 63.37 10.64
CA LEU A 439 39.98 62.92 10.38
C LEU A 439 40.49 61.51 10.79
N VAL A 440 41.32 61.00 9.88
CA VAL A 440 42.30 59.89 9.95
C VAL A 440 43.26 59.99 11.15
N GLU A 441 43.60 58.85 11.80
CA GLU A 441 44.94 58.21 11.83
C GLU A 441 45.13 57.24 13.01
N GLY A 442 45.86 56.14 12.80
CA GLY A 442 46.59 55.43 13.86
C GLY A 442 46.30 53.94 14.05
N THR A 443 47.02 53.08 13.33
CA THR A 443 47.38 51.73 13.82
C THR A 443 48.25 51.88 15.08
N PRO A 444 48.17 50.97 16.08
CA PRO A 444 49.21 49.94 16.15
C PRO A 444 48.78 48.58 16.76
N THR A 445 49.39 47.51 16.22
CA THR A 445 49.92 46.27 16.84
C THR A 445 49.23 45.60 18.05
N THR A 446 49.02 44.26 17.96
CA THR A 446 49.55 43.16 18.82
C THR A 446 48.62 41.91 18.75
N PRO A 447 49.01 40.72 19.25
CA PRO A 447 50.21 39.93 18.95
C PRO A 447 49.85 38.49 18.46
N GLN A 448 50.87 37.78 17.98
CA GLN A 448 50.84 36.33 17.70
C GLN A 448 50.56 35.52 18.96
N ASP A 449 49.85 34.38 18.84
CA ASP A 449 50.39 33.13 19.39
C ASP A 449 49.87 31.88 18.67
N HIS A 450 50.79 30.92 18.56
CA HIS A 450 50.69 29.61 17.95
C HIS A 450 49.74 28.68 18.72
N THR A 451 49.20 27.66 18.04
CA THR A 451 48.97 26.36 18.69
C THR A 451 49.07 25.23 17.67
N ASN A 452 50.07 24.37 17.90
CA ASN A 452 50.24 23.07 17.26
C ASN A 452 49.40 22.00 17.99
N GLU A 453 49.11 20.96 17.22
CA GLU A 453 48.54 19.66 17.58
C GLU A 453 49.21 18.96 18.78
N ASN A 454 48.42 18.29 19.62
CA ASN A 454 48.52 16.83 19.83
C ASN A 454 47.47 16.29 20.84
N GLU A 455 46.91 15.13 20.45
CA GLU A 455 46.55 13.93 21.25
C GLU A 455 45.54 14.01 22.43
N ILE A 456 44.67 13.03 22.77
CA ILE A 456 44.20 11.75 22.20
C ILE A 456 43.03 11.24 23.09
N ARG A 457 42.13 10.46 22.48
CA ARG A 457 41.25 9.36 23.01
C ARG A 457 39.97 9.59 23.86
N SER A 458 38.87 9.22 23.19
CA SER A 458 37.91 8.12 23.49
C SER A 458 37.14 8.08 24.80
N MET A 459 35.80 8.09 24.68
CA MET A 459 34.88 6.97 24.97
C MET A 459 33.45 7.48 24.83
N ALA A 460 32.64 6.90 23.94
CA ALA A 460 31.20 7.06 23.96
C ALA A 460 30.54 5.74 23.54
N LEU A 461 29.76 5.24 24.51
CA LEU A 461 28.70 4.25 24.39
C LEU A 461 27.66 4.67 23.35
#